data_AF-A0A956DEM6-F1
#
_entry.id   AF-A0A956DEM6-F1
#
_cell.length_a   1.000
_cell.length_b   1.000
_cell.length_c   1.000
_cell.angle_alpha   90.00
_cell.angle_beta   90.00
_cell.angle_gamma   90.00
#
_symmetry.space_group_name_H-M   'P 1'
#
loop_
_entity.id
_entity.type
_entity.pdbx_description
1 polymer ?
#
loop_
_entity_poly.entity_id
_entity_poly.type
_entity_poly.pdbx_seq_one_letter_code
_entity_poly.pdbx_strand_id
1 'polypeptide(L)'
;MTRLTRSEPTSRALTRDEADALGREFDALRQEVLDDLGERDVAHLRAVMRASNGSAMLGRTLLHFGLDPLTFVVGTGALALAKILENME
;
A
#
# COMPACT_ATOMS: atom_id res chain seq x y z
N MET A 1 43.10 0.87 15.74
CA MET A 1 42.90 -0.58 15.59
C MET A 1 41.70 -0.99 16.44
N THR A 2 40.51 -1.00 15.87
CA THR A 2 39.28 -1.39 16.58
C THR A 2 38.78 -2.69 15.95
N ARG A 3 38.91 -3.81 16.67
CA ARG A 3 38.39 -5.11 16.24
C ARG A 3 36.87 -5.05 16.21
N LEU A 4 36.28 -5.14 15.03
CA LEU A 4 34.87 -5.50 14.88
C LEU A 4 34.73 -6.98 15.28
N THR A 5 34.13 -7.26 16.43
CA THR A 5 33.73 -8.62 16.80
C THR A 5 32.61 -9.03 15.87
N ARG A 6 32.91 -9.86 14.87
CA ARG A 6 31.89 -10.53 14.05
C ARG A 6 31.09 -11.43 14.99
N SER A 7 29.82 -11.10 15.23
CA SER A 7 28.91 -12.03 15.90
C SER A 7 28.68 -13.20 14.95
N GLU A 8 29.10 -14.40 15.35
CA GLU A 8 28.78 -15.62 14.63
C GLU A 8 27.26 -15.77 14.53
N PRO A 9 26.70 -16.09 13.35
CA PRO A 9 25.27 -16.22 13.20
C PRO A 9 24.79 -17.41 14.03
N THR A 10 24.09 -17.11 15.12
CA THR A 10 23.41 -18.12 15.96
C THR A 10 22.13 -18.54 15.24
N SER A 11 22.25 -19.18 14.08
CA SER A 11 21.09 -19.78 13.39
C SER A 11 21.11 -21.29 13.62
N ARG A 12 20.27 -21.75 14.55
CA ARG A 12 19.96 -23.18 14.74
C ARG A 12 18.59 -23.46 14.10
N ALA A 13 18.42 -24.64 13.52
CA ALA A 13 17.11 -25.11 13.08
C ALA A 13 16.16 -25.26 14.28
N LEU A 14 14.98 -24.65 14.19
CA LEU A 14 13.92 -24.77 15.18
C LEU A 14 13.37 -26.20 15.19
N THR A 15 13.05 -26.70 16.37
CA THR A 15 12.19 -27.88 16.48
C THR A 15 10.77 -27.53 15.99
N ARG A 16 9.95 -28.55 15.71
CA ARG A 16 8.55 -28.31 15.31
C ARG A 16 7.78 -27.50 16.34
N ASP A 17 7.94 -27.84 17.61
CA ASP A 17 7.24 -27.16 18.70
C ASP A 17 7.70 -25.71 18.87
N GLU A 18 9.00 -25.43 18.69
CA GLU A 18 9.56 -24.08 18.69
C GLU A 18 9.03 -23.25 17.51
N ALA A 19 8.95 -23.85 16.32
CA ALA A 19 8.40 -23.20 15.14
C ALA A 19 6.90 -22.91 15.27
N ASP A 20 6.13 -23.85 15.84
CA ASP A 20 4.70 -23.69 16.07
C ASP A 20 4.42 -22.64 17.15
N ALA A 21 5.25 -22.56 18.20
CA ALA A 21 5.18 -21.52 19.21
C ALA A 21 5.47 -20.14 18.61
N LEU A 22 6.55 -20.03 17.83
CA LEU A 22 6.91 -18.82 17.12
C LEU A 22 5.81 -18.39 16.12
N GLY A 23 5.18 -19.35 15.43
CA GLY A 23 4.05 -19.10 14.54
C GLY A 23 2.86 -18.48 15.27
N ARG A 24 2.52 -18.99 16.46
CA ARG A 24 1.47 -18.41 17.31
C ARG A 24 1.79 -17.00 17.78
N GLU A 25 3.05 -16.72 18.11
CA GLU A 25 3.50 -15.37 18.48
C GLU A 25 3.38 -14.39 17.31
N PHE A 26 3.79 -14.79 16.10
CA PHE A 26 3.62 -13.98 14.89
C PHE A 26 2.15 -13.76 14.54
N ASP A 27 1.30 -14.77 14.70
CA ASP A 27 -0.14 -14.61 14.47
C ASP A 27 -0.77 -13.66 15.49
N ALA A 28 -0.39 -13.73 16.76
CA ALA A 28 -0.84 -12.78 17.78
C ALA A 28 -0.41 -11.35 17.44
N LEU A 29 0.85 -11.14 17.05
CA LEU A 29 1.34 -9.84 16.62
C LEU A 29 0.64 -9.34 15.36
N ARG A 30 0.36 -10.22 14.39
CA ARG A 30 -0.40 -9.88 13.19
C ARG A 30 -1.82 -9.43 13.55
N GLN A 31 -2.49 -10.12 14.47
CA GLN A 31 -3.82 -9.71 14.94
C GLN A 31 -3.76 -8.37 15.66
N GLU A 32 -2.80 -8.17 16.56
CA GLU A 32 -2.59 -6.89 17.25
C GLU A 32 -2.36 -5.75 16.26
N VAL A 33 -1.50 -5.95 15.25
CA VAL A 33 -1.25 -4.96 14.20
C VAL A 33 -2.49 -4.76 13.32
N LEU A 34 -3.27 -5.80 13.01
CA LEU A 34 -4.51 -5.65 12.24
C LEU A 34 -5.62 -4.94 13.04
N ASP A 35 -5.67 -5.17 14.35
CA ASP A 35 -6.58 -4.49 15.27
C ASP A 35 -6.18 -3.02 15.45
N ASP A 36 -4.87 -2.73 15.43
CA ASP A 36 -4.30 -1.37 15.52
C ASP A 36 -4.33 -0.62 14.17
N LEU A 37 -4.21 -1.34 13.05
CA LEU A 37 -4.41 -0.84 11.68
C LEU A 37 -5.90 -0.58 11.46
N GLY A 38 -6.38 0.46 12.13
CA GLY A 38 -7.80 0.67 12.36
C GLY A 38 -8.62 0.82 11.09
N GLU A 39 -9.93 0.68 11.25
CA GLU A 39 -10.92 0.95 10.20
C GLU A 39 -10.66 2.27 9.46
N ARG A 40 -10.07 3.26 10.14
CA ARG A 40 -9.70 4.56 9.58
C ARG A 40 -8.65 4.48 8.48
N ASP A 41 -7.58 3.72 8.66
CA ASP A 41 -6.51 3.62 7.66
C ASP A 41 -6.98 2.82 6.45
N VAL A 42 -7.70 1.73 6.69
CA VAL A 42 -8.35 0.95 5.63
C VAL A 42 -9.39 1.78 4.89
N ALA A 43 -10.19 2.58 5.60
CA ALA A 43 -11.14 3.50 5.00
C ALA A 43 -10.44 4.59 4.19
N HIS A 44 -9.30 5.11 4.67
CA HIS A 44 -8.50 6.08 3.96
C HIS A 44 -7.95 5.51 2.64
N LEU A 45 -7.31 4.33 2.68
CA LEU A 45 -6.82 3.64 1.48
C LEU A 45 -7.94 3.37 0.48
N ARG A 46 -9.09 2.86 0.95
CA ARG A 46 -10.27 2.65 0.09
C ARG A 46 -10.79 3.95 -0.50
N ALA A 47 -10.73 5.07 0.22
CA ALA A 47 -11.12 6.37 -0.30
C ALA A 47 -10.15 6.88 -1.37
N VAL A 48 -8.84 6.75 -1.15
CA VAL A 48 -7.79 7.12 -2.11
C VAL A 48 -7.91 6.28 -3.38
N MET A 49 -8.05 4.95 -3.27
CA MET A 49 -8.29 4.07 -4.42
C MET A 49 -9.54 4.47 -5.22
N ARG A 50 -10.64 4.80 -4.54
CA ARG A 50 -11.87 5.26 -5.20
C ARG A 50 -11.67 6.58 -5.92
N ALA A 51 -10.97 7.53 -5.31
CA ALA A 51 -10.65 8.82 -5.92
C ALA A 51 -9.74 8.64 -7.15
N SER A 52 -8.70 7.83 -7.06
CA SER A 52 -7.79 7.52 -8.17
C SER A 52 -8.54 6.86 -9.34
N ASN A 53 -9.25 5.77 -9.08
CA ASN A 53 -10.01 5.05 -10.11
C ASN A 53 -11.11 5.92 -10.74
N GLY A 54 -11.83 6.69 -9.92
CA GLY A 54 -12.84 7.63 -10.38
C GLY A 54 -12.25 8.72 -11.28
N SER A 55 -11.12 9.30 -10.87
CA SER A 55 -10.42 10.32 -11.65
C SER A 55 -9.85 9.76 -12.96
N ALA A 56 -9.34 8.53 -12.95
CA ALA A 56 -8.86 7.84 -14.15
C ALA A 56 -10.00 7.54 -15.13
N MET A 57 -11.14 7.06 -14.64
CA MET A 57 -12.34 6.87 -15.46
C MET A 57 -12.82 8.19 -16.05
N LEU A 58 -13.02 9.20 -15.21
CA LEU A 58 -13.48 10.53 -15.64
C LEU A 58 -12.55 11.13 -16.69
N GLY A 59 -11.24 11.09 -16.44
CA GLY A 59 -10.24 11.63 -17.36
C GLY A 59 -10.28 10.95 -18.72
N ARG A 60 -10.35 9.60 -18.74
CA ARG A 60 -10.47 8.85 -19.99
C ARG A 60 -11.78 9.14 -20.72
N THR A 61 -12.90 9.23 -20.01
CA THR A 61 -14.21 9.58 -20.59
C THR A 61 -14.18 10.97 -21.21
N LEU A 62 -13.65 11.96 -20.50
CA LEU A 62 -13.54 13.33 -21.01
C LEU A 62 -12.63 13.41 -22.25
N LEU A 63 -11.53 12.65 -22.28
CA LEU A 63 -10.65 12.64 -23.46
C LEU A 63 -11.24 11.90 -24.66
N HIS A 64 -12.04 10.85 -24.45
CA HIS A 64 -12.60 10.06 -25.56
C HIS A 64 -13.90 10.66 -26.11
N PHE A 65 -14.69 11.33 -25.27
CA PHE A 65 -16.01 11.85 -25.64
C PHE A 65 -16.12 13.37 -25.60
N GLY A 66 -15.13 14.07 -25.04
CA GLY A 66 -15.04 15.53 -25.08
C GLY A 66 -14.57 16.00 -26.46
N LEU A 67 -15.14 17.11 -26.94
CA LEU A 67 -14.89 17.66 -28.28
C LEU A 67 -14.23 19.04 -28.25
N ASP A 68 -14.03 19.60 -27.06
CA ASP A 68 -13.60 20.98 -26.85
C ASP A 68 -12.28 21.06 -26.05
N PRO A 69 -11.53 22.16 -26.18
CA PRO A 69 -10.26 22.32 -25.48
C PRO A 69 -10.36 22.25 -23.94
N LEU A 70 -11.52 22.59 -23.37
CA LEU A 70 -11.70 22.56 -21.92
C LEU A 70 -11.82 21.11 -21.42
N THR A 71 -12.63 20.28 -22.08
CA THR A 71 -12.73 18.84 -21.74
C THR A 71 -11.42 18.10 -21.90
N PHE A 72 -10.58 18.47 -22.88
CA PHE A 72 -9.22 17.94 -23.02
C PHE A 72 -8.31 18.26 -21.82
N VAL A 73 -8.28 19.53 -21.40
CA VAL A 73 -7.45 19.98 -20.27
C VAL A 73 -7.91 19.32 -18.96
N VAL A 74 -9.23 19.30 -18.71
CA VAL A 74 -9.79 18.66 -17.52
C VAL A 74 -9.54 17.16 -17.54
N GLY A 75 -9.70 16.50 -18.70
CA GLY A 75 -9.46 15.06 -18.83
C GLY A 75 -8.01 14.66 -18.57
N THR A 76 -7.06 15.44 -19.11
CA THR A 76 -5.63 15.25 -18.87
C THR A 76 -5.27 15.50 -17.41
N GLY A 77 -5.81 16.57 -16.81
CA GLY A 77 -5.61 16.88 -15.38
C GLY A 77 -6.14 15.78 -14.47
N ALA A 78 -7.32 15.23 -14.75
CA ALA A 78 -7.90 14.12 -14.01
C ALA A 78 -7.04 12.84 -14.09
N LEU A 79 -6.46 12.54 -15.26
CA LEU A 79 -5.51 11.44 -15.41
C LEU A 79 -4.20 11.66 -14.63
N ALA A 80 -3.66 12.88 -14.67
CA ALA A 80 -2.47 13.23 -13.90
C ALA A 80 -2.72 13.08 -12.39
N LEU A 81 -3.86 13.57 -11.88
CA LEU A 81 -4.26 13.41 -10.48
C LEU A 81 -4.42 11.93 -10.11
N ALA A 82 -5.07 11.12 -10.95
CA ALA A 82 -5.18 9.69 -10.71
C ALA A 82 -3.81 9.03 -10.56
N LYS A 83 -2.86 9.36 -11.45
CA LYS A 83 -1.51 8.78 -11.40
C LYS A 83 -0.71 9.24 -10.18
N ILE A 84 -0.86 10.49 -9.76
CA ILE A 84 -0.23 11.01 -8.54
C ILE A 84 -0.76 10.23 -7.33
N LEU A 85 -2.08 10.05 -7.23
CA LEU A 85 -2.70 9.29 -6.13
C LEU A 85 -2.29 7.82 -6.12
N GLU A 86 -2.26 7.17 -7.29
CA GLU A 86 -1.80 5.77 -7.42
C GLU A 86 -0.32 5.60 -7.10
N ASN A 87 0.52 6.61 -7.34
CA ASN A 87 1.94 6.56 -6.97
C ASN A 87 2.19 6.90 -5.49
N MET A 88 1.20 7.49 -4.81
CA MET A 88 1.26 7.79 -3.37
C MET A 88 0.76 6.62 -2.51
N GLU A 89 -0.05 5.74 -3.10
CA GLU A 89 -0.42 4.42 -2.58
C GLU A 89 0.71 3.41 -2.79
#